data_AF-A0AAV2ILN8-F1
#
_entry.id   AF-A0AAV2ILN8-F1
#
_cell.length_a   1.000
_cell.length_b   1.000
_cell.length_c   1.000
_cell.angle_alpha   90.00
_cell.angle_beta   90.00
_cell.angle_gamma   90.00
#
_symmetry.space_group_name_H-M   'P 1'
#
loop_
_entity.id
_entity.type
_entity.pdbx_description
1 polymer ?
#
loop_
_entity_poly.entity_id
_entity_poly.type
_entity_poly.pdbx_seq_one_letter_code
_entity_poly.pdbx_strand_id
1 'polypeptide(L)'
;MSPRRSPRAFKFSSAQRKPSGFLNRTPGFSMNTSRLYSFLNTTPNCSSNNTVVTSFLKRNTPPTKQNIHAIQEQKKSRMIEKENRDRERLKKAAELKQRRIEELKRQREEKERRVAEVREQKNRIEQEQKDKMTKKFEDQYLQTEKLLEARLKEEKERQKLRLKKQMEADARRKQEEEERQKRFLEQEKERLKRQEEEAKRLAEQEALKQEFQKMINKHNSSITHSKPPPPASANVPQQSSTSNNNKQPTKSSTSYDMTPVKVKSYAPMKDPDNYDIDDKESDESTDDEEDPKKVIPSWALGIPLNTALIRQFTNPPDLDAIFRFDCIEPPDLEKVFAGTKKRRYKERTSSAIWKSPVGAH
;
A
#
# COMPACT_ATOMS: atom_id res chain seq x y z
N MET A 1 -55.53 -7.86 26.91
CA MET A 1 -55.46 -9.16 26.22
C MET A 1 -54.24 -9.14 25.32
N SER A 2 -53.18 -9.86 25.70
CA SER A 2 -51.98 -10.08 24.87
C SER A 2 -51.53 -11.53 25.09
N PRO A 3 -51.43 -12.38 24.06
CA PRO A 3 -51.07 -13.77 24.25
C PRO A 3 -49.55 -13.93 24.38
N ARG A 4 -49.11 -14.43 25.54
CA ARG A 4 -47.73 -14.87 25.80
C ARG A 4 -47.41 -16.08 24.91
N ARG A 5 -46.41 -15.98 24.02
CA ARG A 5 -45.83 -17.13 23.32
C ARG A 5 -44.82 -17.83 24.22
N SER A 6 -45.00 -19.12 24.46
CA SER A 6 -44.02 -19.98 25.14
C SER A 6 -42.87 -20.36 24.18
N PRO A 7 -41.65 -20.59 24.70
CA PRO A 7 -40.56 -21.08 23.87
C PRO A 7 -40.68 -22.60 23.67
N ARG A 8 -40.70 -23.02 22.39
CA ARG A 8 -40.62 -24.43 21.97
C ARG A 8 -39.30 -25.05 22.42
N ALA A 9 -39.38 -26.17 23.12
CA ALA A 9 -38.24 -27.04 23.39
C ALA A 9 -37.74 -27.68 22.08
N PHE A 10 -36.50 -27.38 21.70
CA PHE A 10 -35.80 -28.07 20.62
C PHE A 10 -35.37 -29.46 21.11
N LYS A 11 -35.91 -30.51 20.50
CA LYS A 11 -35.51 -31.91 20.73
C LYS A 11 -34.19 -32.16 20.00
N PHE A 12 -33.16 -32.54 20.73
CA PHE A 12 -31.86 -32.96 20.20
C PHE A 12 -31.99 -34.40 19.67
N SER A 13 -31.95 -34.59 18.35
CA SER A 13 -31.85 -35.92 17.75
C SER A 13 -30.41 -36.42 17.83
N SER A 14 -30.19 -37.50 18.59
CA SER A 14 -28.90 -38.18 18.73
C SER A 14 -28.57 -38.98 17.45
N ALA A 15 -27.74 -38.40 16.59
CA ALA A 15 -27.15 -39.11 15.45
C ALA A 15 -26.06 -40.08 15.93
N GLN A 16 -26.28 -41.37 15.71
CA GLN A 16 -25.29 -42.42 15.97
C GLN A 16 -24.08 -42.26 15.04
N ARG A 17 -22.89 -42.17 15.64
CA ARG A 17 -21.61 -42.21 14.93
C ARG A 17 -21.13 -43.66 14.81
N LYS A 18 -21.01 -44.15 13.58
CA LYS A 18 -20.22 -45.33 13.20
C LYS A 18 -18.73 -44.97 13.20
N PRO A 19 -17.81 -45.81 13.69
CA PRO A 19 -16.39 -45.64 13.41
C PRO A 19 -15.99 -46.46 12.17
N SER A 20 -15.72 -45.78 11.05
CA SER A 20 -14.99 -46.33 9.91
C SER A 20 -13.49 -46.15 10.16
N GLY A 21 -12.74 -47.24 10.08
CA GLY A 21 -11.31 -47.30 10.35
C GLY A 21 -10.46 -46.48 9.38
N PHE A 22 -9.49 -45.76 9.94
CA PHE A 22 -8.34 -45.25 9.21
C PHE A 22 -7.12 -46.11 9.58
N LEU A 23 -6.59 -46.81 8.58
CA LEU A 23 -5.29 -47.45 8.60
C LEU A 23 -4.21 -46.37 8.43
N ASN A 24 -3.42 -46.12 9.48
CA ASN A 24 -2.13 -45.47 9.33
C ASN A 24 -1.04 -46.55 9.30
N ARG A 25 -0.41 -46.69 8.13
CA ARG A 25 0.88 -47.37 7.94
C ARG A 25 1.98 -46.55 8.61
N THR A 26 2.77 -47.18 9.48
CA THR A 26 4.16 -46.82 9.76
C THR A 26 5.06 -48.03 9.46
N PRO A 27 6.34 -47.80 9.10
CA PRO A 27 7.16 -48.77 8.37
C PRO A 27 7.75 -49.84 9.26
N GLY A 28 7.96 -51.01 8.67
CA GLY A 28 8.36 -52.24 9.34
C GLY A 28 9.71 -52.16 10.06
N PHE A 29 9.68 -52.62 11.31
CA PHE A 29 10.80 -53.32 11.93
C PHE A 29 10.41 -54.79 11.99
N SER A 30 10.98 -55.59 11.09
CA SER A 30 10.78 -57.04 11.07
C SER A 30 11.50 -57.65 12.27
N MET A 31 10.75 -58.25 13.20
CA MET A 31 11.30 -59.27 14.08
C MET A 31 10.46 -60.53 13.95
N ASN A 32 11.15 -61.57 13.49
CA ASN A 32 10.70 -62.94 13.28
C ASN A 32 9.79 -63.45 14.40
N THR A 33 8.57 -63.85 14.04
CA THR A 33 7.73 -64.75 14.85
C THR A 33 7.40 -66.01 14.04
N SER A 34 8.44 -66.79 13.75
CA SER A 34 8.29 -68.18 13.33
C SER A 34 8.92 -69.07 14.40
N ARG A 35 8.23 -69.23 15.54
CA ARG A 35 8.38 -70.43 16.36
C ARG A 35 7.00 -70.94 16.74
N LEU A 36 6.66 -71.99 16.01
CA LEU A 36 5.47 -72.80 16.09
C LEU A 36 5.25 -73.30 17.52
N TYR A 37 3.99 -73.30 17.92
CA TYR A 37 3.49 -74.17 18.96
C TYR A 37 3.76 -75.62 18.55
N SER A 38 4.58 -76.32 19.33
CA SER A 38 4.66 -77.77 19.34
C SER A 38 4.77 -78.23 20.79
N PHE A 39 3.62 -78.33 21.45
CA PHE A 39 3.49 -79.16 22.65
C PHE A 39 3.51 -80.62 22.18
N LEU A 40 4.71 -81.19 22.07
CA LEU A 40 4.91 -82.64 22.00
C LEU A 40 5.43 -83.11 23.36
N ASN A 41 4.84 -84.21 23.82
CA ASN A 41 5.17 -84.94 25.03
C ASN A 41 6.66 -85.31 25.07
N THR A 42 7.40 -84.79 26.05
CA THR A 42 8.73 -85.29 26.40
C THR A 42 8.65 -85.93 27.79
N THR A 43 8.38 -87.24 27.80
CA THR A 43 8.68 -88.11 28.94
C THR A 43 10.20 -88.27 29.06
N PRO A 44 10.83 -88.06 30.22
CA PRO A 44 12.24 -88.38 30.38
C PRO A 44 12.43 -89.90 30.46
N ASN A 45 13.14 -90.46 29.49
CA ASN A 45 13.68 -91.81 29.54
C ASN A 45 14.90 -91.82 30.49
N CYS A 46 14.76 -92.42 31.67
CA CYS A 46 15.88 -92.68 32.58
C CYS A 46 16.23 -94.17 32.54
N SER A 47 17.21 -94.55 31.72
CA SER A 47 17.83 -95.87 31.78
C SER A 47 18.96 -95.87 32.83
N SER A 48 18.77 -96.74 33.83
CA SER A 48 19.78 -97.56 34.50
C SER A 48 21.10 -96.88 34.92
N ASN A 49 21.22 -96.57 36.22
CA ASN A 49 22.39 -96.92 37.01
C ASN A 49 22.00 -97.04 38.49
N ASN A 50 22.47 -98.10 39.14
CA ASN A 50 22.23 -98.48 40.53
C ASN A 50 22.52 -97.35 41.51
N THR A 51 21.48 -96.70 42.03
CA THR A 51 21.57 -95.92 43.27
C THR A 51 20.26 -96.04 44.03
N VAL A 52 20.37 -96.61 45.23
CA VAL A 52 19.33 -96.81 46.23
C VAL A 52 18.30 -95.68 46.21
N VAL A 53 17.07 -96.00 45.80
CA VAL A 53 15.90 -95.15 46.04
C VAL A 53 15.71 -95.08 47.55
N THR A 54 16.32 -94.09 48.19
CA THR A 54 15.99 -93.77 49.58
C THR A 54 14.57 -93.20 49.56
N SER A 55 13.69 -93.85 50.32
CA SER A 55 12.27 -93.50 50.41
C SER A 55 12.12 -92.03 50.85
N PHE A 56 11.80 -91.13 49.91
CA PHE A 56 11.41 -89.75 50.20
C PHE A 56 10.00 -89.64 50.79
N LEU A 57 9.27 -90.76 50.92
CA LEU A 57 8.22 -90.87 51.92
C LEU A 57 8.90 -91.00 53.29
N LYS A 58 8.99 -89.86 53.98
CA LYS A 58 9.22 -89.79 55.42
C LYS A 58 8.21 -90.75 56.06
N ARG A 59 8.67 -91.93 56.50
CA ARG A 59 7.84 -92.88 57.25
C ARG A 59 7.23 -92.10 58.42
N ASN A 60 5.91 -92.13 58.51
CA ASN A 60 5.14 -91.56 59.61
C ASN A 60 5.47 -92.32 60.90
N THR A 61 6.63 -92.04 61.51
CA THR A 61 6.77 -92.23 62.95
C THR A 61 5.87 -91.18 63.59
N PRO A 62 4.96 -91.58 64.51
CA PRO A 62 4.13 -90.60 65.20
C PRO A 62 5.09 -89.65 65.92
N PRO A 63 5.02 -88.32 65.68
CA PRO A 63 5.89 -87.40 66.38
C PRO A 63 5.63 -87.57 67.88
N THR A 64 6.70 -87.65 68.66
CA THR A 64 6.65 -87.48 70.12
C THR A 64 5.64 -86.38 70.42
N LYS A 65 4.57 -86.69 71.17
CA LYS A 65 3.41 -85.80 71.37
C LYS A 65 3.89 -84.44 71.89
N GLN A 66 4.18 -83.52 70.97
CA GLN A 66 4.49 -82.15 71.33
C GLN A 66 3.21 -81.52 71.85
N ASN A 67 3.35 -80.80 72.95
CA ASN A 67 2.24 -80.22 73.68
C ASN A 67 1.32 -79.44 72.70
N ILE A 68 0.03 -79.77 72.67
CA ILE A 68 -0.95 -79.23 71.72
C ILE A 68 -0.93 -77.69 71.74
N HIS A 69 -0.66 -77.11 72.92
CA HIS A 69 -0.49 -75.68 73.11
C HIS A 69 0.69 -75.09 72.33
N ALA A 70 1.85 -75.75 72.36
CA ALA A 70 3.06 -75.30 71.66
C ALA A 70 2.89 -75.30 70.12
N ILE A 71 2.16 -76.28 69.58
CA ILE A 71 1.82 -76.33 68.15
C ILE A 71 0.87 -75.19 67.77
N GLN A 72 -0.09 -74.85 68.64
CA GLN A 72 -1.01 -73.72 68.40
C GLN A 72 -0.26 -72.39 68.43
N GLU A 73 0.66 -72.19 69.37
CA GLU A 73 1.50 -70.99 69.43
C GLU A 73 2.40 -70.86 68.20
N GLN A 74 3.04 -71.96 67.76
CA GLN A 74 3.86 -71.94 66.55
C GLN A 74 3.03 -71.65 65.28
N LYS A 75 1.78 -72.11 65.21
CA LYS A 75 0.87 -71.76 64.11
C LYS A 75 0.48 -70.28 64.16
N LYS A 76 0.22 -69.72 65.35
CA LYS A 76 -0.06 -68.29 65.54
C LYS A 76 1.14 -67.41 65.15
N SER A 77 2.36 -67.76 65.59
CA SER A 77 3.56 -67.00 65.24
C SER A 77 3.87 -67.05 63.74
N ARG A 78 3.72 -68.21 63.08
CA ARG A 78 3.84 -68.33 61.61
C ARG A 78 2.77 -67.53 60.87
N MET A 79 1.55 -67.44 61.40
CA MET A 79 0.47 -66.63 60.82
C MET A 79 0.81 -65.14 60.89
N ILE A 80 1.28 -64.68 62.06
CA ILE A 80 1.72 -63.28 62.28
C ILE A 80 2.93 -62.94 61.40
N GLU A 81 3.91 -63.85 61.29
CA GLU A 81 5.09 -63.67 60.42
C GLU A 81 4.68 -63.56 58.94
N LYS A 82 3.76 -64.42 58.49
CA LYS A 82 3.21 -64.35 57.12
C LYS A 82 2.47 -63.04 56.87
N GLU A 83 1.62 -62.62 57.81
CA GLU A 83 0.91 -61.34 57.74
C GLU A 83 1.89 -60.15 57.67
N ASN A 84 2.95 -60.16 58.49
CA ASN A 84 3.99 -59.13 58.46
C ASN A 84 4.75 -59.11 57.13
N ARG A 85 5.09 -60.27 56.57
CA ARG A 85 5.78 -60.38 55.28
C ARG A 85 4.91 -59.90 54.11
N ASP A 86 3.62 -60.22 54.14
CA ASP A 86 2.66 -59.76 53.13
C ASP A 86 2.38 -58.26 53.27
N ARG A 87 2.33 -57.73 54.51
CA ARG A 87 2.26 -56.28 54.78
C ARG A 87 3.50 -55.54 54.29
N GLU A 88 4.70 -56.11 54.46
CA GLU A 88 5.96 -55.54 53.96
C GLU A 88 6.01 -55.54 52.43
N ARG A 89 5.58 -56.64 51.78
CA ARG A 89 5.45 -56.71 50.31
C ARG A 89 4.47 -55.66 49.79
N LEU A 90 3.33 -55.49 50.44
CA LEU A 90 2.33 -54.49 50.06
C LEU A 90 2.87 -53.07 50.24
N LYS A 91 3.59 -52.78 51.33
CA LYS A 91 4.27 -51.49 51.54
C LYS A 91 5.32 -51.21 50.46
N LYS A 92 6.19 -52.17 50.15
CA LYS A 92 7.22 -52.05 49.09
C LYS A 92 6.60 -51.83 47.70
N ALA A 93 5.51 -52.55 47.38
CA ALA A 93 4.80 -52.38 46.13
C ALA A 93 4.12 -51.00 46.03
N ALA A 94 3.53 -50.51 47.13
CA ALA A 94 2.95 -49.18 47.19
C ALA A 94 4.01 -48.09 47.03
N GLU A 95 5.16 -48.22 47.69
CA GLU A 95 6.27 -47.28 47.58
C GLU A 95 6.84 -47.22 46.16
N LEU A 96 7.05 -48.36 45.50
CA LEU A 96 7.51 -48.40 44.12
C LEU A 96 6.50 -47.73 43.16
N LYS A 97 5.20 -47.95 43.38
CA LYS A 97 4.14 -47.29 42.61
C LYS A 97 4.16 -45.77 42.82
N GLN A 98 4.36 -45.30 44.05
CA GLN A 98 4.48 -43.87 44.35
C GLN A 98 5.71 -43.25 43.67
N ARG A 99 6.89 -43.88 43.78
CA ARG A 99 8.10 -43.41 43.08
C ARG A 99 7.90 -43.29 41.57
N ARG A 100 7.22 -44.27 40.95
CA ARG A 100 6.91 -44.24 39.51
C ARG A 100 5.95 -43.10 39.14
N ILE A 101 4.95 -42.80 39.98
CA ILE A 101 4.02 -41.69 39.77
C ILE A 101 4.75 -40.35 39.91
N GLU A 102 5.60 -40.22 40.93
CA GLU A 102 6.39 -39.02 41.19
C GLU A 102 7.39 -38.73 40.07
N GLU A 103 8.08 -39.76 39.56
CA GLU A 103 9.00 -39.62 38.44
C GLU A 103 8.27 -39.20 37.15
N LEU A 104 7.11 -39.79 36.86
CA LEU A 104 6.28 -39.36 35.73
C LEU A 104 5.76 -37.92 35.90
N LYS A 105 5.40 -37.52 37.13
CA LYS A 105 4.99 -36.15 37.45
C LYS A 105 6.13 -35.17 37.20
N ARG A 106 7.35 -35.50 37.65
CA ARG A 106 8.56 -34.71 37.42
C ARG A 106 8.88 -34.57 35.94
N GLN A 107 8.80 -35.65 35.17
CA GLN A 107 9.01 -35.59 33.72
C GLN A 107 7.96 -34.73 33.00
N ARG A 108 6.71 -34.76 33.47
CA ARG A 108 5.64 -33.92 32.91
C ARG A 108 5.88 -32.44 33.21
N GLU A 109 6.22 -32.13 34.45
CA GLU A 109 6.54 -30.76 34.90
C GLU A 109 7.76 -30.20 34.17
N GLU A 110 8.80 -31.01 33.96
CA GLU A 110 9.97 -30.59 33.18
C GLU A 110 9.62 -30.30 31.71
N LYS A 111 8.80 -31.16 31.08
CA LYS A 111 8.32 -30.92 29.71
C LYS A 111 7.47 -29.65 29.63
N GLU A 112 6.59 -29.43 30.59
CA GLU A 112 5.75 -28.24 30.67
C GLU A 112 6.60 -26.98 30.85
N ARG A 113 7.62 -27.01 31.70
CA ARG A 113 8.58 -25.92 31.88
C ARG A 113 9.33 -25.61 30.58
N ARG A 114 9.83 -26.63 29.87
CA ARG A 114 10.51 -26.44 28.57
C ARG A 114 9.56 -25.84 27.53
N VAL A 115 8.31 -26.29 27.48
CA VAL A 115 7.30 -25.75 26.56
C VAL A 115 6.96 -24.30 26.92
N ALA A 116 6.87 -23.96 28.22
CA ALA A 116 6.65 -22.60 28.68
C ALA A 116 7.79 -21.66 28.29
N GLU A 117 9.04 -22.08 28.49
CA GLU A 117 10.23 -21.31 28.11
C GLU A 117 10.31 -21.05 26.59
N VAL A 118 10.04 -22.08 25.78
CA VAL A 118 9.99 -21.94 24.32
C VAL A 118 8.87 -20.97 23.89
N ARG A 119 7.72 -21.03 24.57
CA ARG A 119 6.60 -20.12 24.30
C ARG A 119 6.95 -18.68 24.67
N GLU A 120 7.62 -18.48 25.80
CA GLU A 120 8.08 -17.16 26.23
C GLU A 120 9.12 -16.58 25.26
N GLN A 121 10.10 -17.37 24.85
CA GLN A 121 11.08 -16.96 23.83
C GLN A 121 10.40 -16.58 22.51
N LYS A 122 9.43 -17.38 22.05
CA LYS A 122 8.66 -17.07 20.84
C LYS A 122 7.89 -15.75 20.99
N ASN A 123 7.22 -15.54 22.11
CA ASN A 123 6.47 -14.31 22.39
C ASN A 123 7.40 -13.09 22.40
N ARG A 124 8.59 -13.22 23.01
CA ARG A 124 9.60 -12.14 23.02
C ARG A 124 10.09 -11.80 21.63
N ILE A 125 10.42 -12.79 20.80
CA ILE A 125 10.84 -12.57 19.41
C ILE A 125 9.70 -11.91 18.60
N GLU A 126 8.46 -12.36 18.77
CA GLU A 126 7.30 -11.76 18.10
C GLU A 126 7.09 -10.30 18.52
N GLN A 127 7.28 -10.00 19.80
CA GLN A 127 7.15 -8.64 20.34
C GLN A 127 8.27 -7.73 19.84
N GLU A 128 9.53 -8.19 19.86
CA GLU A 128 10.66 -7.46 19.27
C GLU A 128 10.47 -7.22 17.76
N GLN A 129 9.85 -8.14 17.02
CA GLN A 129 9.50 -7.93 15.62
C GLN A 129 8.39 -6.90 15.44
N LYS A 130 7.35 -6.94 16.29
CA LYS A 130 6.27 -5.93 16.28
C LYS A 130 6.83 -4.54 16.58
N ASP A 131 7.67 -4.40 17.60
CA ASP A 131 8.28 -3.12 17.98
C ASP A 131 9.22 -2.59 16.89
N LYS A 132 9.92 -3.47 16.17
CA LYS A 132 10.71 -3.07 14.99
C LYS A 132 9.83 -2.61 13.83
N MET A 133 8.68 -3.25 13.60
CA MET A 133 7.75 -2.86 12.54
C MET A 133 7.06 -1.54 12.87
N THR A 134 6.63 -1.32 14.11
CA THR A 134 6.02 -0.07 14.55
C THR A 134 7.02 1.08 14.45
N LYS A 135 8.25 0.90 14.94
CA LYS A 135 9.29 1.93 14.82
C LYS A 135 9.60 2.28 13.36
N LYS A 136 9.69 1.28 12.47
CA LYS A 136 9.87 1.54 11.03
C LYS A 136 8.71 2.33 10.42
N PHE A 137 7.49 2.01 10.82
CA PHE A 137 6.30 2.71 10.35
C PHE A 137 6.27 4.16 10.86
N GLU A 138 6.62 4.39 12.12
CA GLU A 138 6.73 5.71 12.74
C GLU A 138 7.84 6.55 12.10
N ASP A 139 9.01 5.95 11.84
CA ASP A 139 10.11 6.60 11.12
C ASP A 139 9.68 6.99 9.70
N GLN A 140 8.98 6.11 8.97
CA GLN A 140 8.44 6.42 7.64
C GLN A 140 7.41 7.56 7.71
N TYR A 141 6.48 7.50 8.66
CA TYR A 141 5.49 8.54 8.87
C TYR A 141 6.16 9.90 9.13
N LEU A 142 7.14 9.95 10.04
CA LEU A 142 7.88 11.17 10.37
C LEU A 142 8.68 11.71 9.18
N GLN A 143 9.24 10.84 8.33
CA GLN A 143 9.91 11.25 7.10
C GLN A 143 8.93 11.87 6.10
N THR A 144 7.75 11.25 5.92
CA THR A 144 6.71 11.79 5.03
C THR A 144 6.15 13.12 5.53
N GLU A 145 5.96 13.26 6.85
CA GLU A 145 5.48 14.50 7.47
C GLU A 145 6.50 15.63 7.30
N LYS A 146 7.80 15.36 7.54
CA LYS A 146 8.87 16.33 7.29
C LYS A 146 8.96 16.76 5.84
N LEU A 147 8.78 15.83 4.89
CA LEU A 147 8.78 16.14 3.46
C LEU A 147 7.59 17.05 3.10
N LEU A 148 6.40 16.75 3.62
CA LEU A 148 5.21 17.56 3.39
C LEU A 148 5.35 18.95 4.01
N GLU A 149 5.90 19.05 5.22
CA GLU A 149 6.15 20.33 5.89
C GLU A 149 7.18 21.17 5.11
N ALA A 150 8.24 20.55 4.59
CA ALA A 150 9.23 21.23 3.73
C ALA A 150 8.60 21.76 2.44
N ARG A 151 7.76 20.95 1.77
CA ARG A 151 7.00 21.37 0.58
C ARG A 151 6.07 22.55 0.88
N LEU A 152 5.38 22.53 2.01
CA LEU A 152 4.47 23.59 2.42
C LEU A 152 5.22 24.90 2.78
N LYS A 153 6.41 24.79 3.37
CA LYS A 153 7.31 25.94 3.59
C LYS A 153 7.83 26.51 2.27
N GLU A 154 8.27 25.66 1.34
CA GLU A 154 8.72 26.05 0.01
C GLU A 154 7.62 26.78 -0.78
N GLU A 155 6.39 26.24 -0.74
CA GLU A 155 5.24 26.85 -1.41
C GLU A 155 4.89 28.22 -0.81
N LYS A 156 4.88 28.35 0.52
CA LYS A 156 4.66 29.63 1.21
C LYS A 156 5.70 30.67 0.82
N GLU A 157 6.98 30.30 0.78
CA GLU A 157 8.05 31.21 0.35
C GLU A 157 7.90 31.60 -1.13
N ARG A 158 7.54 30.64 -2.00
CA ARG A 158 7.25 30.91 -3.42
C ARG A 158 6.05 31.84 -3.60
N GLN A 159 4.99 31.67 -2.81
CA GLN A 159 3.82 32.56 -2.81
C GLN A 159 4.20 33.97 -2.34
N LYS A 160 4.95 34.11 -1.24
CA LYS A 160 5.46 35.41 -0.79
C LYS A 160 6.32 36.08 -1.85
N LEU A 161 7.19 35.34 -2.53
CA LEU A 161 8.02 35.88 -3.59
C LEU A 161 7.19 36.37 -4.79
N ARG A 162 6.17 35.61 -5.20
CA ARG A 162 5.22 36.02 -6.25
C ARG A 162 4.48 37.31 -5.87
N LEU A 163 3.97 37.38 -4.64
CA LEU A 163 3.27 38.56 -4.14
C LEU A 163 4.20 39.77 -4.08
N LYS A 164 5.43 39.60 -3.59
CA LYS A 164 6.44 40.66 -3.55
C LYS A 164 6.76 41.19 -4.95
N LYS A 165 6.90 40.31 -5.94
CA LYS A 165 7.15 40.68 -7.34
C LYS A 165 5.96 41.41 -7.97
N GLN A 166 4.72 41.04 -7.64
CA GLN A 166 3.53 41.76 -8.07
C GLN A 166 3.49 43.17 -7.47
N MET A 167 3.70 43.30 -6.16
CA MET A 167 3.73 44.60 -5.48
C MET A 167 4.81 45.53 -6.04
N GLU A 168 5.99 45.00 -6.35
CA GLU A 168 7.08 45.76 -6.99
C GLU A 168 6.73 46.21 -8.41
N ALA A 169 6.10 45.33 -9.20
CA ALA A 169 5.64 45.67 -10.55
C ALA A 169 4.54 46.75 -10.53
N ASP A 170 3.60 46.66 -9.61
CA ASP A 170 2.53 47.66 -9.46
C ASP A 170 3.07 48.99 -8.93
N ALA A 171 4.02 48.97 -8.00
CA ALA A 171 4.71 50.19 -7.55
C ALA A 171 5.47 50.86 -8.71
N ARG A 172 6.13 50.07 -9.56
CA ARG A 172 6.82 50.58 -10.76
C ARG A 172 5.84 51.19 -11.78
N ARG A 173 4.69 50.54 -12.03
CA ARG A 173 3.64 51.11 -12.90
C ARG A 173 3.11 52.42 -12.36
N LYS A 174 2.85 52.49 -11.04
CA LYS A 174 2.39 53.71 -10.39
C LYS A 174 3.40 54.86 -10.54
N GLN A 175 4.69 54.60 -10.36
CA GLN A 175 5.74 55.59 -10.59
C GLN A 175 5.81 56.06 -12.05
N GLU A 176 5.67 55.15 -13.01
CA GLU A 176 5.66 55.49 -14.44
C GLU A 176 4.41 56.32 -14.83
N GLU A 177 3.24 56.01 -14.27
CA GLU A 177 2.02 56.80 -14.45
C GLU A 177 2.14 58.19 -13.84
N GLU A 178 2.68 58.30 -12.62
CA GLU A 178 2.94 59.59 -11.97
C GLU A 178 3.94 60.44 -12.78
N GLU A 179 5.01 59.83 -13.30
CA GLU A 179 5.96 60.55 -14.16
C GLU A 179 5.32 60.99 -15.48
N ARG A 180 4.52 60.13 -16.11
CA ARG A 180 3.79 60.46 -17.34
C ARG A 180 2.80 61.61 -17.11
N GLN A 181 2.07 61.59 -16.00
CA GLN A 181 1.17 62.68 -15.61
C GLN A 181 1.95 63.99 -15.39
N LYS A 182 3.10 63.93 -14.72
CA LYS A 182 3.94 65.11 -14.51
C LYS A 182 4.46 65.70 -15.83
N ARG A 183 4.92 64.86 -16.76
CA ARG A 183 5.32 65.29 -18.12
C ARG A 183 4.16 65.93 -18.89
N PHE A 184 2.95 65.37 -18.76
CA PHE A 184 1.76 65.93 -19.38
C PHE A 184 1.42 67.32 -18.82
N LEU A 185 1.41 67.47 -17.49
CA LEU A 185 1.21 68.75 -16.80
C LEU A 185 2.28 69.79 -17.18
N GLU A 186 3.53 69.37 -17.36
CA GLU A 186 4.62 70.24 -17.79
C GLU A 186 4.43 70.73 -19.24
N GLN A 187 4.05 69.84 -20.16
CA GLN A 187 3.70 70.22 -21.54
C GLN A 187 2.50 71.17 -21.61
N GLU A 188 1.47 70.95 -20.78
CA GLU A 188 0.30 71.83 -20.72
C GLU A 188 0.68 73.24 -20.22
N LYS A 189 1.51 73.32 -19.17
CA LYS A 189 2.05 74.60 -18.69
C LYS A 189 2.90 75.31 -19.73
N GLU A 190 3.74 74.59 -20.48
CA GLU A 190 4.55 75.17 -21.55
C GLU A 190 3.66 75.70 -22.69
N ARG A 191 2.61 74.95 -23.08
CA ARG A 191 1.63 75.41 -24.08
C ARG A 191 0.89 76.66 -23.62
N LEU A 192 0.44 76.70 -22.37
CA LEU A 192 -0.25 77.86 -21.81
C LEU A 192 0.67 79.09 -21.82
N LYS A 193 1.94 78.92 -21.42
CA LYS A 193 2.93 80.00 -21.43
C LYS A 193 3.23 80.51 -22.85
N ARG A 194 3.29 79.63 -23.86
CA ARG A 194 3.42 80.02 -25.27
C ARG A 194 2.21 80.79 -25.77
N GLN A 195 0.99 80.36 -25.42
CA GLN A 195 -0.24 81.08 -25.78
C GLN A 195 -0.30 82.47 -25.13
N GLU A 196 0.13 82.59 -23.87
CA GLU A 196 0.21 83.88 -23.17
C GLU A 196 1.24 84.81 -23.83
N GLU A 197 2.41 84.29 -24.22
CA GLU A 197 3.43 85.06 -24.93
C GLU A 197 2.97 85.50 -26.33
N GLU A 198 2.29 84.62 -27.08
CA GLU A 198 1.68 84.94 -28.38
C GLU A 198 0.57 85.99 -28.25
N ALA A 199 -0.30 85.87 -27.25
CA ALA A 199 -1.35 86.85 -26.97
C ALA A 199 -0.74 88.22 -26.60
N LYS A 200 0.34 88.23 -25.82
CA LYS A 200 1.05 89.46 -25.48
C LYS A 200 1.71 90.12 -26.70
N ARG A 201 2.35 89.34 -27.57
CA ARG A 201 2.92 89.83 -28.84
C ARG A 201 1.84 90.37 -29.77
N LEU A 202 0.69 89.72 -29.85
CA LEU A 202 -0.44 90.18 -30.65
C LEU A 202 -1.01 91.49 -30.11
N ALA A 203 -1.20 91.60 -28.78
CA ALA A 203 -1.65 92.82 -28.13
C ALA A 203 -0.65 93.98 -28.33
N GLU A 204 0.66 93.71 -28.31
CA GLU A 204 1.70 94.70 -28.58
C GLU A 204 1.66 95.17 -30.05
N GLN A 205 1.53 94.25 -31.01
CA GLN A 205 1.34 94.63 -32.42
C GLN A 205 0.05 95.42 -32.65
N GLU A 206 -1.03 95.08 -31.95
CA GLU A 206 -2.30 95.79 -32.04
C GLU A 206 -2.18 97.20 -31.45
N ALA A 207 -1.51 97.36 -30.31
CA ALA A 207 -1.21 98.66 -29.72
C ALA A 207 -0.35 99.52 -30.67
N LEU A 208 0.66 98.93 -31.31
CA LEU A 208 1.51 99.62 -32.29
C LEU A 208 0.70 100.03 -33.54
N LYS A 209 -0.19 99.16 -34.04
CA LYS A 209 -1.11 99.49 -35.15
C LYS A 209 -2.06 100.62 -34.77
N GLN A 210 -2.61 100.60 -33.56
CA GLN A 210 -3.48 101.67 -33.06
C GLN A 210 -2.72 102.99 -32.93
N GLU A 211 -1.46 102.96 -32.48
CA GLU A 211 -0.59 104.14 -32.40
C GLU A 211 -0.26 104.69 -33.79
N PHE A 212 0.14 103.81 -34.72
CA PHE A 212 0.38 104.17 -36.12
C PHE A 212 -0.89 104.72 -36.78
N GLN A 213 -2.06 104.17 -36.48
CA GLN A 213 -3.34 104.67 -36.98
C GLN A 213 -3.71 106.03 -36.37
N LYS A 214 -3.41 106.28 -35.10
CA LYS A 214 -3.52 107.62 -34.49
C LYS A 214 -2.58 108.62 -35.17
N MET A 215 -1.37 108.19 -35.54
CA MET A 215 -0.41 109.01 -36.30
C MET A 215 -0.91 109.31 -37.72
N ILE A 216 -1.47 108.32 -38.42
CA ILE A 216 -2.11 108.51 -39.73
C ILE A 216 -3.32 109.44 -39.63
N ASN A 217 -4.19 109.28 -38.62
CA ASN A 217 -5.35 110.15 -38.43
C ASN A 217 -4.95 111.60 -38.12
N LYS A 218 -3.81 111.80 -37.43
CA LYS A 218 -3.18 113.11 -37.23
C LYS A 218 -2.61 113.70 -38.52
N HIS A 219 -2.17 112.85 -39.46
CA HIS A 219 -1.69 113.28 -40.77
C HIS A 219 -2.86 113.53 -41.76
N ASN A 220 -3.95 112.78 -41.64
CA ASN A 220 -5.16 112.90 -42.46
C ASN A 220 -6.08 114.05 -42.06
N SER A 221 -5.95 114.60 -40.85
CA SER A 221 -6.59 115.88 -40.52
C SER A 221 -5.93 117.08 -41.21
N SER A 222 -4.78 116.91 -41.89
CA SER A 222 -4.14 117.97 -42.69
C SER A 222 -4.36 117.84 -44.20
N ILE A 223 -5.04 116.80 -44.68
CA ILE A 223 -5.31 116.61 -46.11
C ILE A 223 -6.78 116.25 -46.28
N THR A 224 -7.60 117.29 -46.42
CA THR A 224 -8.95 117.16 -46.96
C THR A 224 -8.90 117.59 -48.42
N HIS A 225 -9.33 116.70 -49.32
CA HIS A 225 -10.27 116.94 -50.43
C HIS A 225 -10.02 115.93 -51.56
N SER A 226 -10.84 114.88 -51.61
CA SER A 226 -11.69 114.54 -52.78
C SER A 226 -12.24 113.12 -52.63
N LYS A 227 -13.52 112.97 -52.98
CA LYS A 227 -14.40 111.80 -52.84
C LYS A 227 -14.79 111.30 -54.27
N PRO A 228 -15.55 110.19 -54.45
CA PRO A 228 -15.24 108.95 -55.18
C PRO A 228 -16.20 108.80 -56.42
N PRO A 229 -16.78 107.65 -56.90
CA PRO A 229 -16.67 106.19 -56.62
C PRO A 229 -16.72 105.29 -57.94
N PRO A 230 -17.40 104.10 -58.04
CA PRO A 230 -16.84 102.71 -58.03
C PRO A 230 -17.40 101.83 -59.23
N PRO A 231 -17.71 100.49 -59.19
CA PRO A 231 -17.28 99.30 -58.40
C PRO A 231 -16.99 98.01 -59.27
N ALA A 232 -16.92 96.82 -58.62
CA ALA A 232 -17.12 95.42 -59.10
C ALA A 232 -15.85 94.55 -59.29
N SER A 233 -15.77 93.23 -59.05
CA SER A 233 -16.65 92.18 -58.49
C SER A 233 -15.84 90.88 -58.27
N ALA A 234 -16.29 89.99 -57.36
CA ALA A 234 -16.15 88.51 -57.34
C ALA A 234 -14.72 87.87 -57.23
N ASN A 235 -14.43 86.70 -56.62
CA ASN A 235 -15.19 85.61 -55.99
C ASN A 235 -14.22 84.73 -55.14
N VAL A 236 -14.74 84.02 -54.15
CA VAL A 236 -14.16 82.90 -53.35
C VAL A 236 -14.86 81.61 -53.83
N PRO A 237 -14.25 80.38 -53.97
CA PRO A 237 -13.97 79.43 -52.85
C PRO A 237 -12.78 78.43 -53.07
N GLN A 238 -12.04 77.99 -52.03
CA GLN A 238 -12.23 76.82 -51.14
C GLN A 238 -11.75 75.45 -51.69
N GLN A 239 -10.77 74.86 -50.97
CA GLN A 239 -10.48 73.45 -50.66
C GLN A 239 -10.85 72.33 -51.67
N SER A 240 -9.88 71.44 -51.96
CA SER A 240 -9.91 70.06 -51.44
C SER A 240 -8.71 69.23 -51.88
N SER A 241 -8.17 68.53 -50.89
CA SER A 241 -7.23 67.41 -50.95
C SER A 241 -7.85 66.15 -51.55
N THR A 242 -7.08 65.33 -52.28
CA THR A 242 -6.79 63.91 -51.94
C THR A 242 -5.79 63.35 -52.95
N SER A 243 -4.60 62.95 -52.49
CA SER A 243 -3.70 62.06 -53.22
C SER A 243 -3.01 61.13 -52.23
N ASN A 244 -3.25 59.84 -52.46
CA ASN A 244 -2.37 58.68 -52.30
C ASN A 244 -1.23 58.77 -51.26
N ASN A 245 -1.24 57.83 -50.31
CA ASN A 245 -0.28 56.72 -50.35
C ASN A 245 -0.47 55.75 -49.16
N ASN A 246 -0.78 54.51 -49.52
CA ASN A 246 0.00 53.32 -49.19
C ASN A 246 0.59 53.23 -47.78
N LYS A 247 -0.05 52.45 -46.90
CA LYS A 247 0.59 51.87 -45.71
C LYS A 247 0.25 50.39 -45.59
N GLN A 248 1.24 49.60 -45.99
CA GLN A 248 1.56 48.27 -45.50
C GLN A 248 1.39 48.17 -43.97
N PRO A 249 0.78 47.11 -43.42
CA PRO A 249 0.98 46.77 -42.02
C PRO A 249 2.35 46.11 -41.84
N THR A 250 3.22 46.84 -41.16
CA THR A 250 4.52 46.39 -40.66
C THR A 250 4.35 45.34 -39.57
N LYS A 251 4.93 44.16 -39.81
CA LYS A 251 5.72 43.32 -38.88
C LYS A 251 5.52 43.61 -37.38
N SER A 252 4.75 42.77 -36.69
CA SER A 252 4.95 42.52 -35.26
C SER A 252 6.08 41.51 -35.08
N SER A 253 7.30 42.03 -35.03
CA SER A 253 8.51 41.32 -34.63
C SER A 253 8.60 41.30 -33.11
N THR A 254 8.14 40.22 -32.49
CA THR A 254 8.66 39.71 -31.20
C THR A 254 8.06 38.33 -30.92
N SER A 255 8.60 37.30 -31.57
CA SER A 255 8.51 35.94 -31.06
C SER A 255 9.94 35.48 -30.86
N TYR A 256 10.39 35.42 -29.62
CA TYR A 256 11.50 34.54 -29.30
C TYR A 256 11.10 33.16 -29.80
N ASP A 257 11.93 32.56 -30.65
CA ASP A 257 11.92 31.12 -30.86
C ASP A 257 12.23 30.49 -29.49
N MET A 258 11.17 30.13 -28.77
CA MET A 258 11.29 29.03 -27.83
C MET A 258 11.74 27.84 -28.67
N THR A 259 12.79 27.15 -28.25
CA THR A 259 13.18 25.85 -28.79
C THR A 259 11.88 25.09 -29.06
N PRO A 260 11.57 24.71 -30.31
CA PRO A 260 10.25 24.18 -30.63
C PRO A 260 10.00 23.04 -29.65
N VAL A 261 8.96 23.17 -28.83
CA VAL A 261 8.52 22.11 -27.95
C VAL A 261 8.40 20.90 -28.85
N LYS A 262 9.26 19.89 -28.62
CA LYS A 262 9.31 18.70 -29.45
C LYS A 262 7.89 18.15 -29.44
N VAL A 263 7.15 18.35 -30.54
CA VAL A 263 5.78 17.88 -30.66
C VAL A 263 5.90 16.36 -30.57
N LYS A 264 5.44 15.82 -29.44
CA LYS A 264 5.48 14.41 -29.13
C LYS A 264 4.64 13.69 -30.20
N SER A 265 5.32 13.10 -31.17
CA SER A 265 4.70 12.14 -32.07
C SER A 265 4.72 10.82 -31.32
N TYR A 266 3.59 10.47 -30.72
CA TYR A 266 3.35 9.08 -30.34
C TYR A 266 3.49 8.26 -31.62
N ALA A 267 4.32 7.22 -31.59
CA ALA A 267 4.36 6.28 -32.71
C ALA A 267 2.92 5.76 -32.89
N PRO A 268 2.33 5.89 -34.09
CA PRO A 268 1.00 5.38 -34.32
C PRO A 268 1.00 3.88 -34.00
N MET A 269 0.06 3.45 -33.14
CA MET A 269 -0.13 2.02 -32.86
C MET A 269 -0.34 1.30 -34.19
N LYS A 270 0.39 0.19 -34.40
CA LYS A 270 0.24 -0.64 -35.60
C LYS A 270 -1.17 -1.20 -35.73
N ASP A 271 -1.82 -1.45 -34.60
CA ASP A 271 -3.18 -1.92 -34.47
C ASP A 271 -3.88 -1.15 -33.32
N PRO A 272 -5.02 -0.48 -33.57
CA PRO A 272 -5.75 0.29 -32.56
C PRO A 272 -6.30 -0.56 -31.39
N ASP A 273 -6.41 -1.87 -31.56
CA ASP A 273 -6.96 -2.78 -30.56
C ASP A 273 -5.88 -3.61 -29.82
N ASN A 274 -4.64 -3.60 -30.31
CA ASN A 274 -3.53 -4.34 -29.71
C ASN A 274 -2.48 -3.42 -29.08
N TYR A 275 -2.31 -3.49 -27.77
CA TYR A 275 -1.31 -2.69 -27.03
C TYR A 275 0.15 -3.17 -27.21
N ASP A 276 0.36 -4.18 -28.06
CA ASP A 276 1.67 -4.76 -28.44
C ASP A 276 2.58 -4.93 -27.22
N ILE A 277 2.15 -5.79 -26.30
CA ILE A 277 2.81 -6.01 -24.99
C ILE A 277 4.17 -6.70 -25.18
N ASP A 278 4.36 -7.40 -26.31
CA ASP A 278 5.58 -8.12 -26.66
C ASP A 278 6.76 -7.18 -26.99
N ASP A 279 6.48 -5.91 -27.25
CA ASP A 279 7.44 -4.81 -27.46
C ASP A 279 8.10 -4.33 -26.15
N LYS A 280 7.81 -4.98 -25.01
CA LYS A 280 8.45 -4.66 -23.74
C LYS A 280 9.81 -5.34 -23.61
N GLU A 281 10.87 -4.58 -23.81
CA GLU A 281 12.23 -5.02 -23.47
C GLU A 281 12.46 -4.94 -21.95
N SER A 282 13.25 -5.88 -21.40
CA SER A 282 13.54 -5.93 -19.96
C SER A 282 14.37 -4.76 -19.43
N ASP A 283 14.96 -3.96 -20.32
CA ASP A 283 15.80 -2.80 -20.02
C ASP A 283 15.09 -1.46 -20.29
N GLU A 284 13.82 -1.50 -20.71
CA GLU A 284 13.02 -0.30 -20.92
C GLU A 284 12.68 0.31 -19.54
N SER A 285 13.13 1.55 -19.30
CA SER A 285 12.83 2.27 -18.08
C SER A 285 11.33 2.34 -17.83
N THR A 286 10.92 2.34 -16.56
CA THR A 286 9.52 2.61 -16.15
C THR A 286 8.95 3.75 -16.99
N ASP A 287 7.79 3.48 -17.60
CA ASP A 287 7.04 4.46 -18.38
C ASP A 287 6.77 5.69 -17.49
N ASP A 288 6.96 6.89 -18.02
CA ASP A 288 6.75 8.11 -17.24
C ASP A 288 5.23 8.26 -17.03
N GLU A 289 4.78 8.24 -15.77
CA GLU A 289 3.37 8.33 -15.41
C GLU A 289 2.73 9.65 -15.88
N GLU A 290 3.53 10.71 -15.99
CA GLU A 290 3.09 12.02 -16.46
C GLU A 290 3.13 12.12 -18.01
N ASP A 291 3.81 11.19 -18.68
CA ASP A 291 4.03 11.16 -20.13
C ASP A 291 4.10 9.74 -20.71
N PRO A 292 2.95 9.03 -20.78
CA PRO A 292 2.92 7.65 -21.23
C PRO A 292 3.38 7.52 -22.69
N LYS A 293 4.27 6.56 -22.96
CA LYS A 293 4.87 6.33 -24.28
C LYS A 293 3.84 5.89 -25.34
N LYS A 294 2.76 5.22 -24.94
CA LYS A 294 1.73 4.65 -25.84
C LYS A 294 0.36 5.30 -25.60
N VAL A 295 -0.41 5.48 -26.66
CA VAL A 295 -1.78 6.03 -26.59
C VAL A 295 -2.73 4.98 -26.00
N ILE A 296 -3.65 5.40 -25.12
CA ILE A 296 -4.65 4.50 -24.53
C ILE A 296 -5.64 4.05 -25.62
N PRO A 297 -5.87 2.74 -25.79
CA PRO A 297 -6.78 2.23 -26.81
C PRO A 297 -8.23 2.61 -26.51
N SER A 298 -9.05 2.73 -27.56
CA SER A 298 -10.42 3.26 -27.45
C SER A 298 -11.35 2.42 -26.56
N TRP A 299 -11.17 1.10 -26.52
CA TRP A 299 -11.95 0.21 -25.65
C TRP A 299 -11.67 0.43 -24.16
N ALA A 300 -10.53 1.01 -23.81
CA ALA A 300 -10.11 1.30 -22.45
C ALA A 300 -10.47 2.72 -22.00
N LEU A 301 -11.16 3.51 -22.84
CA LEU A 301 -11.49 4.92 -22.56
C LEU A 301 -13.00 5.17 -22.57
N GLY A 302 -13.48 5.98 -21.62
CA GLY A 302 -14.81 6.62 -21.69
C GLY A 302 -16.01 5.68 -21.85
N ILE A 303 -16.86 6.00 -22.83
CA ILE A 303 -18.16 5.33 -23.07
C ILE A 303 -17.98 3.85 -23.49
N PRO A 304 -17.06 3.48 -24.42
CA PRO A 304 -16.78 2.08 -24.75
C PRO A 304 -16.47 1.21 -23.53
N LEU A 305 -15.54 1.65 -22.65
CA LEU A 305 -15.19 0.94 -21.43
C LEU A 305 -16.40 0.75 -20.51
N ASN A 306 -17.12 1.85 -20.23
CA ASN A 306 -18.27 1.81 -19.34
C ASN A 306 -19.36 0.85 -19.86
N THR A 307 -19.60 0.85 -21.18
CA THR A 307 -20.56 -0.06 -21.81
C THR A 307 -20.11 -1.53 -21.68
N ALA A 308 -18.82 -1.82 -21.85
CA ALA A 308 -18.28 -3.17 -21.67
C ALA A 308 -18.41 -3.66 -20.23
N LEU A 309 -18.10 -2.80 -19.24
CA LEU A 309 -18.23 -3.13 -17.82
C LEU A 309 -19.68 -3.43 -17.43
N ILE A 310 -20.64 -2.60 -17.87
CA ILE A 310 -22.07 -2.83 -17.62
C ILE A 310 -22.51 -4.17 -18.22
N ARG A 311 -22.06 -4.50 -19.43
CA ARG A 311 -22.37 -5.77 -20.09
C ARG A 311 -21.80 -6.97 -19.32
N GLN A 312 -20.53 -6.91 -18.90
CA GLN A 312 -19.89 -7.96 -18.11
C GLN A 312 -20.57 -8.16 -16.76
N PHE A 313 -21.01 -7.07 -16.11
CA PHE A 313 -21.71 -7.14 -14.84
C PHE A 313 -23.12 -7.72 -14.98
N THR A 314 -23.85 -7.31 -16.03
CA THR A 314 -25.23 -7.73 -16.26
C THR A 314 -25.33 -9.16 -16.76
N ASN A 315 -24.35 -9.59 -17.56
CA ASN A 315 -24.26 -10.95 -18.09
C ASN A 315 -22.85 -11.50 -17.84
N PRO A 316 -22.55 -11.99 -16.62
CA PRO A 316 -21.24 -12.52 -16.30
C PRO A 316 -20.99 -13.80 -17.11
N PRO A 317 -19.88 -13.89 -17.85
CA PRO A 317 -19.54 -15.11 -18.56
C PRO A 317 -19.16 -16.21 -17.56
N ASP A 318 -19.28 -17.47 -18.00
CA ASP A 318 -18.77 -18.60 -17.23
C ASP A 318 -17.24 -18.55 -17.17
N LEU A 319 -16.73 -18.06 -16.05
CA LEU A 319 -15.31 -17.88 -15.84
C LEU A 319 -14.58 -19.22 -15.77
N ASP A 320 -15.24 -20.29 -15.32
CA ASP A 320 -14.63 -21.61 -15.24
C ASP A 320 -14.53 -22.27 -16.64
N ALA A 321 -15.52 -22.06 -17.51
CA ALA A 321 -15.40 -22.46 -18.91
C ALA A 321 -14.28 -21.71 -19.65
N ILE A 322 -14.07 -20.42 -19.34
CA ILE A 322 -13.07 -19.58 -20.01
C ILE A 322 -11.66 -19.85 -19.48
N PHE A 323 -11.47 -19.78 -18.17
CA PHE A 323 -10.16 -19.82 -17.52
C PHE A 323 -9.81 -21.17 -16.90
N ARG A 324 -10.79 -22.06 -16.77
CA ARG A 324 -10.62 -23.43 -16.27
C ARG A 324 -9.87 -23.47 -14.94
N PHE A 325 -10.50 -22.94 -13.88
CA PHE A 325 -9.84 -22.76 -12.59
C PHE A 325 -9.41 -24.09 -11.96
N ASP A 326 -10.16 -25.16 -12.26
CA ASP A 326 -9.86 -26.52 -11.83
C ASP A 326 -8.53 -27.06 -12.38
N CYS A 327 -8.00 -26.47 -13.46
CA CYS A 327 -6.73 -26.89 -14.07
C CYS A 327 -5.69 -25.78 -14.16
N ILE A 328 -5.76 -24.74 -13.30
CA ILE A 328 -4.67 -23.77 -13.21
C ILE A 328 -3.41 -24.49 -12.70
N GLU A 329 -2.47 -24.71 -13.60
CA GLU A 329 -1.18 -25.31 -13.27
C GLU A 329 -0.41 -24.34 -12.36
N PRO A 330 0.11 -24.80 -11.21
CA PRO A 330 0.90 -23.95 -10.35
C PRO A 330 2.14 -23.46 -11.11
N PRO A 331 2.48 -22.15 -11.04
CA PRO A 331 3.56 -21.60 -11.83
C PRO A 331 4.91 -22.18 -11.38
N ASP A 332 5.65 -22.75 -12.33
CA ASP A 332 7.01 -23.21 -12.10
C ASP A 332 7.98 -22.02 -12.15
N LEU A 333 8.39 -21.56 -10.98
CA LEU A 333 9.29 -20.42 -10.83
C LEU A 333 10.67 -20.66 -11.46
N GLU A 334 11.11 -21.92 -11.65
CA GLU A 334 12.36 -22.21 -12.35
C GLU A 334 12.25 -21.97 -13.86
N LYS A 335 11.05 -22.18 -14.43
CA LYS A 335 10.77 -21.88 -15.84
C LYS A 335 10.51 -20.39 -16.06
N VAL A 336 9.77 -19.74 -15.15
CA VAL A 336 9.46 -18.31 -15.24
C VAL A 336 10.72 -17.46 -15.09
N PHE A 337 11.59 -17.80 -14.14
CA PHE A 337 12.85 -17.08 -13.91
C PHE A 337 14.06 -17.89 -14.41
N ALA A 338 14.02 -18.24 -15.70
CA ALA A 338 15.10 -18.95 -16.37
C ALA A 338 16.45 -18.27 -16.09
N GLY A 339 17.44 -19.07 -15.67
CA GLY A 339 18.79 -18.59 -15.34
C GLY A 339 19.03 -18.23 -13.87
N THR A 340 17.98 -18.09 -13.03
CA THR A 340 18.16 -17.95 -11.57
C THR A 340 17.57 -19.15 -10.84
N LYS A 341 18.38 -19.85 -10.04
CA LYS A 341 17.89 -20.93 -9.17
C LYS A 341 17.95 -20.48 -7.73
N LYS A 342 16.78 -20.20 -7.13
CA LYS A 342 16.69 -19.81 -5.71
C LYS A 342 16.08 -20.95 -4.91
N ARG A 343 16.67 -21.25 -3.76
CA ARG A 343 16.17 -22.29 -2.82
C ARG A 343 14.69 -22.07 -2.45
N ARG A 344 14.29 -20.80 -2.32
CA ARG A 344 12.92 -20.37 -2.02
C ARG A 344 11.88 -20.76 -3.07
N TYR A 345 12.28 -21.11 -4.30
CA TYR A 345 11.34 -21.57 -5.33
C TYR A 345 10.73 -22.94 -4.99
N LYS A 346 11.50 -23.80 -4.30
CA LYS A 346 11.08 -25.15 -3.90
C LYS A 346 10.69 -25.24 -2.42
N GLU A 347 11.31 -24.44 -1.57
CA GLU A 347 11.04 -24.44 -0.14
C GLU A 347 9.99 -23.39 0.23
N ARG A 348 8.86 -23.85 0.77
CA ARG A 348 7.83 -23.00 1.34
C ARG A 348 7.50 -23.43 2.77
N THR A 349 7.03 -22.47 3.56
CA THR A 349 6.50 -22.70 4.90
C THR A 349 4.99 -23.00 4.82
N SER A 350 4.25 -22.88 5.92
CA SER A 350 2.81 -23.13 6.00
C SER A 350 1.95 -22.42 4.95
N SER A 351 2.47 -21.37 4.28
CA SER A 351 1.80 -20.66 3.18
C SER A 351 1.54 -21.49 1.92
N ALA A 352 2.21 -22.64 1.75
CA ALA A 352 1.96 -23.56 0.65
C ALA A 352 0.82 -24.55 0.94
N ILE A 353 0.37 -24.66 2.18
CA ILE A 353 -0.61 -25.65 2.62
C ILE A 353 -1.97 -24.97 2.74
N TRP A 354 -2.75 -25.03 1.67
CA TRP A 354 -4.13 -24.55 1.66
C TRP A 354 -5.07 -25.68 2.06
N LYS A 355 -5.90 -25.45 3.09
CA LYS A 355 -6.89 -26.43 3.59
C LYS A 355 -8.27 -26.26 2.94
N SER A 356 -8.47 -25.17 2.22
CA SER A 356 -9.68 -24.90 1.46
C SER A 356 -9.50 -25.34 0.02
N PRO A 357 -10.54 -25.85 -0.65
CA PRO A 357 -10.49 -26.15 -2.07
C PRO A 357 -10.24 -24.88 -2.89
N VAL A 358 -9.55 -25.03 -4.02
CA VAL A 358 -9.36 -23.96 -5.00
C VAL A 358 -10.70 -23.79 -5.74
N GLY A 359 -11.20 -22.56 -5.89
CA GLY A 359 -12.38 -22.27 -6.69
C GLY A 359 -13.76 -22.44 -6.03
N ALA A 360 -13.85 -22.79 -4.73
CA ALA A 360 -15.16 -22.89 -4.07
C ALA A 360 -15.73 -21.51 -3.70
N HIS A 361 -16.50 -20.91 -4.60
CA HIS A 361 -17.47 -19.86 -4.31
C HIS A 361 -18.81 -20.14 -4.97
#